data_AF-A0A7S1ZSL2-F1
#
_entry.id   AF-A0A7S1ZSL2-F1
#
_cell.length_a   1.000
_cell.length_b   1.000
_cell.length_c   1.000
_cell.angle_alpha   90.00
_cell.angle_beta   90.00
_cell.angle_gamma   90.00
#
_symmetry.space_group_name_H-M   'P 1'
#
loop_
_entity.id
_entity.type
_entity.pdbx_description
1 polymer ?
#
loop_
_entity_poly.entity_id
_entity_poly.type
_entity_poly.pdbx_seq_one_letter_code
_entity_poly.pdbx_strand_id
1 'polypeptide(L)'
;GGGRRFAEPDPIVARTAEQVLRGRGVKPSLSPNLRVLDEVRDDPNVRRLLFCGVGCAVQAFRAVQDDLGLDEVYVLGTNCADNSPTPQASRSFLRDGLGLDESRVKAYEFMQDFRVHAKLDDGDPDGGG
;
A
#
# COMPACT_ATOMS: atom_id res chain seq x y z
N GLY A 1 -13.15 -15.47 -4.93
CA GLY A 1 -14.21 -14.46 -5.01
C GLY A 1 -13.80 -13.25 -4.19
N GLY A 2 -13.92 -12.05 -4.76
CA GLY A 2 -13.53 -10.78 -4.12
C GLY A 2 -12.80 -9.89 -5.13
N GLY A 3 -13.52 -8.93 -5.71
CA GLY A 3 -12.99 -8.01 -6.72
C GLY A 3 -11.73 -7.31 -6.21
N ARG A 4 -10.68 -7.30 -7.05
CA ARG A 4 -9.43 -6.60 -6.74
C ARG A 4 -9.75 -5.12 -6.57
N ARG A 5 -9.66 -4.62 -5.34
CA ARG A 5 -9.69 -3.19 -5.05
C ARG A 5 -8.33 -2.57 -5.43
N PHE A 6 -8.08 -2.46 -6.74
CA PHE A 6 -6.80 -2.03 -7.31
C PHE A 6 -6.27 -0.76 -6.65
N ALA A 7 -7.14 0.26 -6.52
CA ALA A 7 -6.81 1.56 -5.96
C ALA A 7 -7.41 1.82 -4.58
N GLU A 8 -7.94 0.81 -3.85
CA GLU A 8 -8.50 1.05 -2.51
C GLU A 8 -7.63 0.35 -1.46
N PRO A 9 -6.73 1.08 -0.79
CA PRO A 9 -5.89 0.53 0.25
C PRO A 9 -6.69 0.19 1.50
N ASP A 10 -6.30 -0.90 2.16
CA ASP A 10 -6.88 -1.38 3.41
C ASP A 10 -5.74 -1.67 4.40
N PRO A 11 -5.37 -0.68 5.24
CA PRO A 11 -4.37 -0.88 6.28
C PRO A 11 -4.82 -1.94 7.29
N ILE A 12 -3.90 -2.83 7.68
CA ILE A 12 -4.17 -3.93 8.63
C ILE A 12 -3.01 -4.09 9.61
N VAL A 13 -3.30 -4.55 10.84
CA VAL A 13 -2.29 -5.14 11.73
C VAL A 13 -2.11 -6.62 11.35
N ALA A 14 -1.14 -6.91 10.50
CA ALA A 14 -0.84 -8.28 10.09
C ALA A 14 -0.08 -9.05 11.18
N ARG A 15 -0.55 -10.25 11.51
CA ARG A 15 0.01 -11.17 12.52
C ARG A 15 0.46 -12.51 11.95
N THR A 16 0.12 -12.80 10.70
CA THR A 16 0.55 -14.01 9.98
C THR A 16 1.17 -13.65 8.64
N ALA A 17 2.01 -14.53 8.10
CA ALA A 17 2.60 -14.36 6.77
C ALA A 17 1.52 -14.20 5.68
N GLU A 18 0.42 -14.95 5.78
CA GLU A 18 -0.71 -14.82 4.87
C GLU A 18 -1.33 -13.41 4.90
N GLN A 19 -1.48 -12.82 6.10
CA GLN A 19 -1.96 -11.45 6.23
C GLN A 19 -0.97 -10.44 5.66
N VAL A 20 0.34 -10.65 5.83
CA VAL A 20 1.37 -9.82 5.17
C VAL A 20 1.23 -9.88 3.65
N LEU A 21 0.99 -11.07 3.08
CA LEU A 21 0.81 -11.24 1.64
C LEU A 21 -0.45 -10.54 1.09
N ARG A 22 -1.47 -10.30 1.91
CA ARG A 22 -2.63 -9.46 1.51
C ARG A 22 -2.21 -8.01 1.23
N GLY A 23 -1.14 -7.54 1.88
CA GLY A 23 -0.56 -6.21 1.67
C GLY A 23 0.20 -6.06 0.35
N ARG A 24 0.49 -7.14 -0.38
CA ARG A 24 1.34 -7.13 -1.60
C ARG A 24 0.86 -6.14 -2.67
N GLY A 25 1.82 -5.56 -3.39
CA GLY A 25 1.57 -4.60 -4.47
C GLY A 25 1.14 -3.23 -3.96
N VAL A 26 1.46 -2.20 -4.75
CA VAL A 26 1.10 -0.81 -4.47
C VAL A 26 -0.36 -0.58 -4.83
N LYS A 27 -1.11 0.07 -3.94
CA LYS A 27 -2.44 0.59 -4.26
C LYS A 27 -2.25 2.06 -4.59
N PRO A 28 -2.47 2.49 -5.85
CA PRO A 28 -2.07 3.82 -6.33
C PRO A 28 -2.99 4.95 -5.85
N SER A 29 -3.31 4.97 -4.56
CA SER A 29 -3.99 6.08 -3.89
C SER A 29 -3.45 6.26 -2.47
N LEU A 30 -3.80 7.38 -1.83
CA LEU A 30 -3.50 7.61 -0.42
C LEU A 30 -4.07 6.48 0.46
N SER A 31 -3.22 5.99 1.37
CA SER A 31 -3.56 4.95 2.34
C SER A 31 -3.48 5.51 3.76
N PRO A 32 -4.54 5.34 4.59
CA PRO A 32 -4.57 5.87 5.95
C PRO A 32 -3.87 4.93 6.94
N ASN A 33 -2.56 4.70 6.75
CA ASN A 33 -1.79 3.68 7.48
C ASN A 33 -1.86 3.79 9.00
N LEU A 34 -2.06 5.00 9.54
CA LEU A 34 -2.07 5.22 10.99
C LEU A 34 -3.41 4.85 11.65
N ARG A 35 -4.48 4.60 10.88
CA ARG A 35 -5.80 4.25 11.40
C ARG A 35 -5.78 2.99 12.29
N VAL A 36 -4.81 2.10 12.06
CA VAL A 36 -4.68 0.83 12.78
C VAL A 36 -3.78 0.92 14.01
N LEU A 37 -3.21 2.09 14.32
CA LEU A 37 -2.32 2.24 15.49
C LEU A 37 -3.08 2.13 16.82
N ASP A 38 -4.37 2.47 16.85
CA ASP A 38 -5.21 2.22 18.02
C ASP A 38 -5.27 0.73 18.36
N GLU A 39 -5.35 -0.15 17.36
CA GLU A 39 -5.32 -1.61 17.56
C GLU A 39 -3.98 -2.11 18.10
N VAL A 40 -2.89 -1.43 17.77
CA VAL A 40 -1.55 -1.74 18.31
C VAL A 40 -1.42 -1.27 19.75
N ARG A 41 -1.82 -0.03 20.04
CA ARG A 41 -1.77 0.55 21.39
C ARG A 41 -2.62 -0.25 22.37
N ASP A 42 -3.80 -0.68 21.93
CA ASP A 42 -4.77 -1.33 22.81
C ASP A 42 -4.46 -2.84 23.02
N ASP A 43 -3.51 -3.43 22.29
CA ASP A 43 -3.06 -4.82 22.49
C ASP A 43 -1.73 -4.90 23.26
N PRO A 44 -1.74 -5.28 24.56
CA PRO A 44 -0.54 -5.35 25.39
C PRO A 44 0.47 -6.43 24.95
N ASN A 45 0.07 -7.33 24.04
CA ASN A 45 0.96 -8.36 23.51
C ASN A 45 1.80 -7.87 22.33
N VAL A 46 1.48 -6.73 21.72
CA VAL A 46 2.28 -6.13 20.66
C VAL A 46 3.39 -5.32 21.29
N ARG A 47 4.56 -5.95 21.49
CA ARG A 47 5.75 -5.27 22.02
C ARG A 47 6.80 -4.97 20.96
N ARG A 48 6.69 -5.59 19.78
CA ARG A 48 7.60 -5.39 18.64
C ARG A 48 6.79 -5.20 17.37
N LEU A 49 7.08 -4.15 16.62
CA LEU A 49 6.31 -3.77 15.44
C LEU A 49 7.21 -3.56 14.23
N LEU A 50 6.81 -4.11 13.08
CA LEU A 50 7.28 -3.68 11.77
C LEU A 50 6.24 -2.73 11.16
N PHE A 51 6.62 -1.48 10.95
CA PHE A 51 5.80 -0.49 10.24
C PHE A 51 6.24 -0.40 8.78
N CYS A 52 5.31 -0.65 7.84
CA CYS A 52 5.53 -0.52 6.41
C CYS A 52 4.74 0.68 5.87
N GLY A 53 5.40 1.62 5.20
CA GLY A 53 4.73 2.80 4.67
C GLY A 53 5.63 3.76 3.92
N VAL A 54 5.03 4.80 3.35
CA VAL A 54 5.74 5.87 2.63
C VAL A 54 6.27 6.93 3.61
N GLY A 55 7.15 7.81 3.13
CA GLY A 55 7.84 8.81 3.96
C GLY A 55 6.94 9.65 4.87
N CYS A 56 5.82 10.20 4.37
CA CYS A 56 4.90 10.98 5.20
C CYS A 56 4.23 10.15 6.30
N ALA A 57 3.87 8.91 6.02
CA ALA A 57 3.31 7.99 7.01
C ALA A 57 4.34 7.61 8.07
N VAL A 58 5.60 7.43 7.69
CA VAL A 58 6.71 7.19 8.64
C VAL A 58 6.92 8.39 9.56
N GLN A 59 6.92 9.61 9.02
CA GLN A 59 7.05 10.83 9.84
C GLN A 59 5.92 10.93 10.87
N ALA A 60 4.67 10.72 10.43
CA ALA A 60 3.52 10.75 11.32
C ALA A 60 3.57 9.62 12.37
N PHE A 61 3.98 8.41 11.99
CA PHE A 61 4.16 7.29 12.91
C PHE A 61 5.23 7.59 13.95
N ARG A 62 6.39 8.11 13.56
CA ARG A 62 7.47 8.47 14.49
C ARG A 62 7.05 9.57 15.48
N ALA A 63 6.14 10.47 15.09
CA ALA A 63 5.64 11.52 15.97
C ALA A 63 4.74 10.99 17.12
N VAL A 64 4.15 9.81 16.97
CA VAL A 64 3.24 9.20 17.96
C VAL A 64 3.75 7.86 18.50
N GLN A 65 4.94 7.43 18.11
CA GLN A 65 5.45 6.09 18.38
C GLN A 65 5.57 5.81 19.88
N ASP A 66 6.00 6.80 20.66
CA ASP A 66 6.28 6.61 22.09
C ASP A 66 5.00 6.33 22.91
N ASP A 67 3.83 6.67 22.37
CA ASP A 67 2.52 6.40 22.97
C ASP A 67 2.06 4.94 22.77
N LEU A 68 2.78 4.14 21.97
CA LEU A 68 2.39 2.77 21.62
C LEU A 68 2.95 1.70 22.56
N GLY A 69 3.85 2.05 23.49
CA GLY A 69 4.42 1.09 24.46
C GLY A 69 5.26 -0.04 23.84
N LEU A 70 5.90 0.21 22.70
CA LEU A 70 6.70 -0.77 21.97
C LEU A 70 8.14 -0.84 22.50
N ASP A 71 8.68 -2.04 22.66
CA ASP A 71 10.10 -2.26 23.00
C ASP A 71 11.02 -2.10 21.79
N GLU A 72 10.53 -2.51 20.61
CA GLU A 72 11.34 -2.54 19.39
C GLU A 72 10.49 -2.20 18.16
N VAL A 73 11.04 -1.35 17.30
CA VAL A 73 10.35 -0.87 16.10
C VAL A 73 11.26 -0.96 14.89
N TYR A 74 10.78 -1.70 13.89
CA TYR A 74 11.37 -1.77 12.57
C TYR A 74 10.54 -0.92 11.61
N VAL A 75 11.19 -0.17 10.72
CA VAL A 75 10.51 0.61 9.69
C VAL A 75 11.01 0.18 8.32
N LEU A 76 10.10 -0.30 7.48
CA LEU A 76 10.32 -0.56 6.07
C LEU A 76 9.65 0.54 5.26
N GLY A 77 10.43 1.57 4.95
CA GLY A 77 10.00 2.70 4.14
C GLY A 77 10.09 2.42 2.65
N THR A 78 9.15 2.95 1.86
CA THR A 78 9.28 3.03 0.40
C THR A 78 9.32 4.48 -0.07
N ASN A 79 10.07 4.73 -1.15
CA ASN A 79 10.07 6.03 -1.82
C ASN A 79 8.67 6.35 -2.36
N CYS A 80 8.28 7.62 -2.30
CA CYS A 80 7.01 8.11 -2.80
C CYS A 80 7.16 9.59 -3.15
N ALA A 81 6.89 9.96 -4.39
CA ALA A 81 6.96 11.34 -4.88
C ALA A 81 5.56 11.86 -5.23
N ASP A 82 4.75 11.02 -5.86
CA ASP A 82 3.40 11.28 -6.32
C ASP A 82 2.44 10.19 -5.82
N ASN A 83 1.21 10.60 -5.49
CA ASN A 83 0.15 9.66 -5.10
C ASN A 83 -1.22 10.24 -5.49
N SER A 84 -2.17 9.38 -5.82
CA SER A 84 -3.54 9.83 -6.11
C SER A 84 -4.27 10.16 -4.82
N PRO A 85 -4.94 11.32 -4.72
CA PRO A 85 -5.63 11.73 -3.49
C PRO A 85 -6.82 10.81 -3.15
N THR A 86 -7.41 10.17 -4.16
CA THR A 86 -8.53 9.23 -3.99
C THR A 86 -8.39 8.05 -4.95
N PRO A 87 -9.07 6.92 -4.67
CA PRO A 87 -9.16 5.81 -5.63
C PRO A 87 -9.71 6.26 -6.99
N GLN A 88 -10.67 7.20 -6.99
CA GLN A 88 -11.27 7.72 -8.23
C GLN A 88 -10.29 8.54 -9.06
N ALA A 89 -9.40 9.31 -8.43
CA ALA A 89 -8.34 10.04 -9.14
C ALA A 89 -7.38 9.06 -9.83
N SER A 90 -7.01 7.97 -9.15
CA SER A 90 -6.19 6.91 -9.73
C SER A 90 -6.86 6.25 -10.95
N ARG A 91 -8.15 5.91 -10.84
CA ARG A 91 -8.94 5.37 -11.95
C ARG A 91 -9.00 6.33 -13.14
N SER A 92 -9.14 7.62 -12.87
CA SER A 92 -9.19 8.65 -13.92
C SER A 92 -7.85 8.78 -14.63
N PHE A 93 -6.73 8.69 -13.90
CA PHE A 93 -5.39 8.66 -14.51
C PHE A 93 -5.21 7.44 -15.44
N LEU A 94 -5.61 6.24 -15.01
CA LEU A 94 -5.53 5.05 -15.87
C LEU A 94 -6.36 5.21 -17.15
N ARG A 95 -7.61 5.64 -17.02
CA ARG A 95 -8.54 5.76 -18.15
C ARG A 95 -8.14 6.90 -19.09
N ASP A 96 -7.98 8.10 -18.56
CA ASP A 96 -7.84 9.31 -19.36
C ASP A 96 -6.38 9.58 -19.74
N GLY A 97 -5.44 9.20 -18.86
CA GLY A 97 -4.01 9.40 -19.06
C GLY A 97 -3.32 8.26 -19.82
N LEU A 98 -3.74 7.00 -19.60
CA LEU A 98 -3.10 5.83 -20.22
C LEU A 98 -4.00 5.07 -21.19
N GLY A 99 -5.31 5.36 -21.25
CA GLY A 99 -6.25 4.60 -22.07
C GLY A 99 -6.44 3.16 -21.59
N LEU A 100 -6.22 2.88 -20.30
CA LEU A 100 -6.27 1.53 -19.71
C LEU A 100 -7.50 1.33 -18.84
N ASP A 101 -8.04 0.10 -18.88
CA ASP A 101 -9.10 -0.38 -18.01
C ASP A 101 -8.50 -0.92 -16.70
N GLU A 102 -8.93 -0.40 -15.54
CA GLU A 102 -8.42 -0.80 -14.21
C GLU A 102 -8.55 -2.30 -13.96
N SER A 103 -9.57 -2.95 -14.53
CA SER A 103 -9.81 -4.39 -14.34
C SER A 103 -8.70 -5.27 -14.91
N ARG A 104 -7.91 -4.73 -15.85
CA ARG A 104 -6.81 -5.40 -16.53
C ARG A 104 -5.44 -4.99 -15.98
N VAL A 105 -5.35 -4.02 -15.09
CA VAL A 105 -4.07 -3.49 -14.58
C VAL A 105 -3.71 -4.19 -13.26
N LYS A 106 -2.50 -4.75 -13.18
CA LYS A 106 -1.91 -5.32 -11.96
C LYS A 106 -1.08 -4.29 -11.19
N ALA A 107 -0.37 -3.43 -11.90
CA ALA A 107 0.46 -2.34 -11.36
C ALA A 107 0.80 -1.35 -12.48
N TYR A 108 1.23 -0.15 -12.12
CA TYR A 108 1.92 0.76 -13.03
C TYR A 108 3.05 1.50 -12.30
N GLU A 109 4.03 1.99 -13.04
CA GLU A 109 5.19 2.72 -12.51
C GLU A 109 5.65 3.81 -13.49
N PHE A 110 6.08 4.97 -12.97
CA PHE A 110 6.75 6.01 -13.75
C PHE A 110 8.24 5.68 -13.86
N MET A 111 8.67 5.23 -15.04
CA MET A 111 10.02 4.71 -15.23
C MET A 111 11.00 5.78 -15.71
N GLN A 112 12.28 5.55 -15.43
CA GLN A 112 13.40 6.42 -15.80
C GLN A 112 13.55 6.69 -17.31
N ASP A 113 12.85 5.97 -18.17
CA ASP A 113 12.83 6.18 -19.63
C ASP A 113 11.75 7.18 -20.07
N PHE A 114 11.22 7.97 -19.13
CA PHE A 114 10.16 8.97 -19.35
C PHE A 114 8.86 8.37 -19.88
N ARG A 115 8.57 7.11 -19.53
CA ARG A 115 7.32 6.42 -19.85
C ARG A 115 6.65 5.88 -18.60
N VAL A 116 5.33 5.72 -18.68
CA VAL A 116 4.56 4.97 -17.69
C VAL A 116 4.48 3.52 -18.15
N HIS A 117 4.98 2.61 -17.32
CA HIS A 117 4.93 1.17 -17.60
C HIS A 117 3.77 0.59 -16.81
N ALA A 118 2.85 -0.11 -17.48
CA ALA A 118 1.73 -0.80 -16.85
C ALA A 118 1.89 -2.32 -16.99
N LYS A 119 1.84 -3.03 -15.87
CA LYS A 119 1.75 -4.50 -15.86
C LYS A 119 0.29 -4.89 -16.01
N LEU A 120 -0.03 -5.62 -17.07
CA LEU A 120 -1.39 -6.06 -17.36
C LEU A 120 -1.63 -7.50 -16.88
N ASP A 121 -2.90 -7.86 -16.75
CA ASP A 121 -3.31 -9.24 -16.59
C ASP A 121 -3.42 -9.89 -17.96
N ASP A 122 -2.42 -10.69 -18.32
CA ASP A 122 -2.35 -11.37 -19.62
C ASP A 122 -3.23 -12.63 -19.70
N GLY A 123 -4.05 -12.88 -18.67
CA GLY A 123 -4.93 -14.05 -18.60
C GLY A 123 -4.23 -15.36 -18.24
N ASP A 124 -2.95 -15.32 -17.88
CA ASP A 124 -2.23 -16.49 -17.38
C ASP A 124 -2.57 -16.77 -15.90
N PRO A 125 -3.26 -17.89 -15.59
CA PRO A 125 -3.66 -18.23 -14.23
C PRO A 125 -2.48 -18.46 -13.26
N ASP A 126 -1.24 -18.65 -13.75
CA ASP A 126 -0.09 -19.03 -12.92
C ASP A 126 1.00 -17.94 -12.74
N GLY A 127 0.77 -16.71 -13.22
CA GLY A 127 1.50 -15.53 -12.73
C GLY A 127 3.00 -15.47 -13.06
N GLY A 128 3.42 -15.88 -14.26
CA GLY A 128 4.77 -15.63 -14.78
C GLY A 128 4.84 -14.38 -15.65
N GLY A 129 5.68 -13.42 -15.27
CA GLY A 129 5.99 -12.20 -16.04
C GLY A 129 6.85 -11.24 -15.23
#